data_AF-A0A7S7EQ73-F1
#
_entry.id   AF-A0A7S7EQ73-F1
#
_cell.length_a   1.000
_cell.length_b   1.000
_cell.length_c   1.000
_cell.angle_alpha   90.00
_cell.angle_beta   90.00
_cell.angle_gamma   90.00
#
_symmetry.space_group_name_H-M   'P 1'
#
loop_
_entity.id
_entity.type
_entity.pdbx_description
1 polymer ?
#
loop_
_entity_poly.entity_id
_entity_poly.type
_entity_poly.pdbx_seq_one_letter_code
_entity_poly.pdbx_strand_id
1 'polypeptide(L)'
;MASVYLSPSVDDQQVVVTGGNEEEYMNMVADAMVPYLRASGIEFDRNDPNMTVAQIIEQSNSKYHDLHLVLNMESGVGNLAGLMRGINVIHYTGSPGGSIAAKVFYDNLRSIYPNPNLVTLSSDRLNPQLRDTDAAAIMTDLGYRDNYADVTWLHDNLDEIAKTLVMSIAEYLEVPFVDVQAPPAGSQSISFSSPLQAKLW
;
A
#
# COMPACT_ATOMS: atom_id res chain seq x y z
N MET A 1 11.31 12.41 -12.69
CA MET A 1 9.98 12.56 -12.04
C MET A 1 9.86 11.39 -11.10
N ALA A 2 9.33 11.61 -9.89
CA ALA A 2 9.11 10.54 -8.93
C ALA A 2 8.14 9.51 -9.53
N SER A 3 8.53 8.23 -9.56
CA SER A 3 7.70 7.17 -10.11
C SER A 3 7.77 5.86 -9.34
N VAL A 4 6.65 5.14 -9.32
CA VAL A 4 6.51 3.84 -8.66
C VAL A 4 5.87 2.82 -9.59
N TYR A 5 6.38 1.59 -9.60
CA TYR A 5 5.70 0.45 -10.20
C TYR A 5 4.91 -0.28 -9.12
N LEU A 6 3.58 -0.35 -9.26
CA LEU A 6 2.69 -1.08 -8.37
C LEU A 6 2.54 -2.52 -8.87
N SER A 7 2.83 -3.48 -8.01
CA SER A 7 2.73 -4.92 -8.29
C SER A 7 1.76 -5.61 -7.32
N PRO A 8 0.43 -5.36 -7.40
CA PRO A 8 -0.54 -6.22 -6.73
C PRO A 8 -0.41 -7.68 -7.18
N SER A 9 -0.62 -8.58 -6.22
CA SER A 9 -0.66 -10.03 -6.44
C SER A 9 -1.49 -10.41 -7.66
N VAL A 10 -1.00 -11.39 -8.41
CA VAL A 10 -1.63 -11.98 -9.62
C VAL A 10 -2.12 -13.41 -9.38
N ASP A 11 -2.13 -13.85 -8.11
CA ASP A 11 -2.54 -15.21 -7.75
C ASP A 11 -4.04 -15.21 -7.38
N ASP A 12 -4.87 -15.43 -8.39
CA ASP A 12 -6.33 -15.55 -8.25
C ASP A 12 -6.79 -16.82 -7.52
N GLN A 13 -5.86 -17.75 -7.23
CA GLN A 13 -6.14 -19.01 -6.54
C GLN A 13 -6.02 -18.89 -5.01
N GLN A 14 -5.41 -17.81 -4.51
CA GLN A 14 -5.25 -17.58 -3.08
C GLN A 14 -6.55 -17.03 -2.46
N VAL A 15 -7.39 -17.93 -1.99
CA VAL A 15 -8.69 -17.58 -1.37
C VAL A 15 -8.50 -16.82 -0.05
N VAL A 16 -9.33 -15.79 0.13
CA VAL A 16 -9.43 -15.00 1.36
C VAL A 16 -10.56 -15.53 2.24
N VAL A 17 -10.37 -15.58 3.56
CA VAL A 17 -11.30 -16.22 4.51
C VAL A 17 -12.72 -15.61 4.53
N THR A 18 -12.86 -14.34 4.14
CA THR A 18 -14.15 -13.64 4.02
C THR A 18 -14.80 -13.76 2.63
N GLY A 19 -14.15 -14.46 1.69
CA GLY A 19 -14.52 -14.54 0.29
C GLY A 19 -13.69 -13.60 -0.60
N GLY A 20 -13.64 -13.93 -1.89
CA GLY A 20 -12.72 -13.34 -2.87
C GLY A 20 -11.34 -14.01 -2.86
N ASN A 21 -10.37 -13.38 -3.52
CA ASN A 21 -8.99 -13.85 -3.58
C ASN A 21 -7.97 -12.72 -3.35
N GLU A 22 -6.71 -13.08 -3.13
CA GLU A 22 -5.64 -12.11 -2.84
C GLU A 22 -5.47 -11.09 -3.96
N GLU A 23 -5.53 -11.52 -5.23
CA GLU A 23 -5.50 -10.63 -6.39
C GLU A 23 -6.56 -9.53 -6.27
N GLU A 24 -7.83 -9.86 -6.02
CA GLU A 24 -8.92 -8.90 -5.88
C GLU A 24 -8.64 -7.86 -4.78
N TYR A 25 -8.24 -8.29 -3.58
CA TYR A 25 -7.96 -7.38 -2.47
C TYR A 25 -6.76 -6.48 -2.73
N MET A 26 -5.68 -7.00 -3.31
CA MET A 26 -4.49 -6.20 -3.61
C MET A 26 -4.75 -5.21 -4.74
N ASN A 27 -5.61 -5.57 -5.71
CA ASN A 27 -6.08 -4.65 -6.72
C ASN A 27 -6.96 -3.53 -6.13
N MET A 28 -7.82 -3.82 -5.14
CA MET A 28 -8.57 -2.78 -4.41
C MET A 28 -7.65 -1.80 -3.67
N VAL A 29 -6.60 -2.29 -3.02
CA VAL A 29 -5.58 -1.45 -2.37
C VAL A 29 -4.90 -0.56 -3.40
N ALA A 30 -4.43 -1.13 -4.51
CA ALA A 30 -3.78 -0.37 -5.57
C ALA A 30 -4.71 0.69 -6.20
N ASP A 31 -6.01 0.40 -6.36
CA ASP A 31 -7.00 1.38 -6.83
C ASP A 31 -7.17 2.54 -5.85
N ALA A 32 -7.26 2.24 -4.54
CA ALA A 32 -7.38 3.26 -3.50
C ALA A 32 -6.13 4.15 -3.37
N MET A 33 -4.96 3.68 -3.81
CA MET A 33 -3.73 4.49 -3.84
C MET A 33 -3.72 5.56 -4.95
N VAL A 34 -4.43 5.32 -6.07
CA VAL A 34 -4.36 6.17 -7.27
C VAL A 34 -4.66 7.65 -7.00
N PRO A 35 -5.72 8.03 -6.26
CA PRO A 35 -6.01 9.44 -5.99
C PRO A 35 -4.86 10.16 -5.28
N TYR A 36 -4.24 9.50 -4.29
CA TYR A 36 -3.12 10.06 -3.52
C TYR A 36 -1.84 10.17 -4.36
N LEU A 37 -1.54 9.18 -5.21
CA LEU A 37 -0.39 9.21 -6.12
C LEU A 37 -0.50 10.39 -7.08
N ARG A 38 -1.67 10.54 -7.72
CA ARG A 38 -1.94 11.65 -8.65
C ARG A 38 -1.84 13.00 -7.96
N ALA A 39 -2.44 13.15 -6.77
CA ALA A 39 -2.41 14.40 -6.03
C ALA A 39 -0.99 14.78 -5.58
N SER A 40 -0.16 13.78 -5.27
CA SER A 40 1.24 13.96 -4.86
C SER A 40 2.21 14.12 -6.04
N GLY A 41 1.72 14.07 -7.29
CA GLY A 41 2.55 14.18 -8.49
C GLY A 41 3.52 13.02 -8.69
N ILE A 42 3.16 11.83 -8.18
CA ILE A 42 3.93 10.60 -8.34
C ILE A 42 3.36 9.84 -9.54
N GLU A 43 4.19 9.63 -10.56
CA GLU A 43 3.84 8.81 -11.72
C GLU A 43 3.80 7.34 -11.31
N PHE A 44 2.93 6.55 -11.94
CA PHE A 44 2.85 5.14 -11.60
C PHE A 44 2.46 4.26 -12.78
N ASP A 45 2.92 3.02 -12.70
CA ASP A 45 2.48 1.92 -13.54
C ASP A 45 2.01 0.78 -12.67
N ARG A 46 1.30 -0.16 -13.29
CA ARG A 46 0.75 -1.32 -12.62
C ARG A 46 0.79 -2.52 -13.56
N ASN A 47 1.07 -3.70 -13.01
CA ASN A 47 0.96 -4.95 -13.76
C ASN A 47 -0.49 -5.21 -14.20
N ASP A 48 -0.63 -5.98 -15.28
CA ASP A 48 -1.89 -6.63 -15.62
C ASP A 48 -2.04 -7.90 -14.76
N PRO A 49 -3.24 -8.18 -14.20
CA PRO A 49 -3.47 -9.39 -13.39
C PRO A 49 -3.16 -10.69 -14.13
N ASN A 50 -3.23 -10.72 -15.47
CA ASN A 50 -2.94 -11.91 -16.26
C ASN A 50 -1.43 -12.12 -16.54
N MET A 51 -0.56 -11.26 -16.01
CA MET A 51 0.89 -11.38 -16.19
C MET A 51 1.49 -12.44 -15.26
N THR A 52 2.48 -13.15 -15.76
CA THR A 52 3.40 -13.94 -14.92
C THR A 52 4.35 -13.01 -14.17
N VAL A 53 4.89 -13.47 -13.04
CA VAL A 53 5.93 -12.74 -12.28
C VAL A 53 7.11 -12.32 -13.15
N ALA A 54 7.52 -13.15 -14.12
CA ALA A 54 8.60 -12.80 -15.05
C ALA A 54 8.22 -11.62 -15.97
N GLN A 55 6.98 -11.57 -16.47
CA GLN A 55 6.48 -10.46 -17.28
C GLN A 55 6.32 -9.17 -16.47
N ILE A 56 5.92 -9.27 -15.20
CA ILE A 56 5.85 -8.13 -14.28
C ILE A 56 7.24 -7.49 -14.12
N ILE A 57 8.26 -8.31 -13.85
CA ILE A 57 9.64 -7.84 -13.71
C ILE A 57 10.13 -7.20 -15.02
N GLU A 58 9.89 -7.85 -16.16
CA GLU A 58 10.24 -7.32 -17.48
C GLU A 58 9.56 -5.96 -17.74
N GLN A 59 8.26 -5.84 -17.43
CA GLN A 59 7.53 -4.60 -17.59
C GLN A 59 8.06 -3.51 -16.64
N SER A 60 8.30 -3.83 -15.38
CA SER A 60 8.87 -2.91 -14.39
C SER A 60 10.26 -2.40 -14.81
N ASN A 61 11.08 -3.26 -15.42
CA ASN A 61 12.43 -2.91 -15.89
C ASN A 61 12.44 -2.26 -17.29
N SER A 62 11.33 -2.34 -18.04
CA SER A 62 11.23 -1.75 -19.39
C SER A 62 11.37 -0.21 -19.39
N LYS A 63 11.20 0.41 -18.22
CA LYS A 63 11.43 1.83 -17.99
C LYS A 63 11.87 2.09 -16.55
N TYR A 64 12.41 3.28 -16.33
CA TYR A 64 12.88 3.68 -15.01
C TYR A 64 11.72 3.92 -14.03
N HIS A 65 11.81 3.27 -12.85
CA HIS A 65 11.00 3.55 -11.68
C HIS A 65 11.92 3.76 -10.47
N ASP A 66 11.55 4.65 -9.56
CA ASP A 66 12.31 4.86 -8.32
C ASP A 66 12.05 3.72 -7.31
N LEU A 67 10.83 3.17 -7.32
CA LEU A 67 10.39 2.09 -6.44
C LEU A 67 9.55 1.05 -7.21
N HIS A 68 9.74 -0.23 -6.90
CA HIS A 68 8.84 -1.33 -7.23
C HIS A 68 8.19 -1.85 -5.95
N LEU A 69 6.87 -1.73 -5.85
CA LEU A 69 6.10 -2.06 -4.66
C LEU A 69 5.20 -3.26 -4.92
N VAL A 70 5.53 -4.39 -4.32
CA VAL A 70 4.70 -5.61 -4.35
C VAL A 70 3.67 -5.54 -3.21
N LEU A 71 2.39 -5.75 -3.54
CA LEU A 71 1.29 -5.79 -2.58
C LEU A 71 0.74 -7.23 -2.52
N ASN A 72 0.86 -7.86 -1.36
CA ASN A 72 0.44 -9.25 -1.11
C ASN A 72 -0.33 -9.39 0.21
N MET A 73 -0.84 -10.60 0.44
CA MET A 73 -1.22 -11.09 1.76
C MET A 73 -0.42 -12.35 2.10
N GLU A 74 -0.27 -12.64 3.38
CA GLU A 74 0.37 -13.89 3.84
C GLU A 74 -0.68 -14.93 4.26
N SER A 75 -0.28 -16.18 4.46
CA SER A 75 -1.11 -17.23 5.06
C SER A 75 -0.35 -17.98 6.16
N GLY A 76 -1.06 -18.49 7.16
CA GLY A 76 -0.49 -19.39 8.14
C GLY A 76 -0.20 -20.76 7.51
N VAL A 77 0.93 -21.37 7.87
CA VAL A 77 1.31 -22.71 7.40
C VAL A 77 0.95 -23.77 8.43
N GLY A 78 0.35 -24.87 7.99
CA GLY A 78 0.09 -26.04 8.83
C GLY A 78 -0.81 -25.73 10.03
N ASN A 79 -0.30 -25.96 11.25
CA ASN A 79 -1.04 -25.71 12.48
C ASN A 79 -1.20 -24.21 12.82
N LEU A 80 -0.57 -23.32 12.06
CA LEU A 80 -0.68 -21.87 12.21
C LEU A 80 -1.71 -21.24 11.26
N ALA A 81 -2.30 -22.03 10.36
CA ALA A 81 -3.34 -21.58 9.44
C ALA A 81 -4.51 -20.93 10.21
N GLY A 82 -4.84 -19.70 9.83
CA GLY A 82 -5.87 -18.85 10.44
C GLY A 82 -5.58 -18.33 11.84
N LEU A 83 -4.39 -18.61 12.40
CA LEU A 83 -3.98 -18.15 13.73
C LEU A 83 -3.00 -16.98 13.67
N MET A 84 -2.18 -16.92 12.62
CA MET A 84 -1.22 -15.85 12.41
C MET A 84 -1.92 -14.54 12.06
N ARG A 85 -1.30 -13.43 12.44
CA ARG A 85 -1.79 -12.08 12.16
C ARG A 85 -0.64 -11.08 12.19
N GLY A 86 -0.74 -10.01 11.41
CA GLY A 86 0.29 -8.97 11.35
C GLY A 86 0.65 -8.57 9.92
N ILE A 87 1.44 -7.51 9.81
CA ILE A 87 1.97 -7.02 8.53
C ILE A 87 3.46 -7.33 8.46
N ASN A 88 3.95 -7.75 7.29
CA ASN A 88 5.37 -7.91 7.05
C ASN A 88 5.82 -7.02 5.89
N VAL A 89 6.87 -6.22 6.10
CA VAL A 89 7.53 -5.47 5.03
C VAL A 89 8.87 -6.13 4.74
N ILE A 90 9.10 -6.49 3.48
CA ILE A 90 10.21 -7.34 3.07
C ILE A 90 11.02 -6.60 2.01
N HIS A 91 12.34 -6.57 2.17
CA HIS A 91 13.26 -6.08 1.16
C HIS A 91 14.25 -7.15 0.72
N TYR A 92 14.94 -6.92 -0.40
CA TYR A 92 16.06 -7.78 -0.78
C TYR A 92 17.25 -7.61 0.19
N THR A 93 17.80 -8.70 0.74
CA THR A 93 18.87 -8.64 1.77
C THR A 93 20.10 -7.81 1.36
N GLY A 94 20.37 -7.69 0.06
CA GLY A 94 21.51 -6.94 -0.48
C GLY A 94 21.19 -5.55 -1.04
N SER A 95 19.94 -5.05 -0.93
CA SER A 95 19.52 -3.77 -1.53
C SER A 95 19.52 -2.64 -0.51
N PRO A 96 20.45 -1.67 -0.58
CA PRO A 96 20.43 -0.50 0.31
C PRO A 96 19.17 0.35 0.11
N GLY A 97 18.77 0.59 -1.14
CA GLY A 97 17.55 1.35 -1.48
C GLY A 97 16.29 0.65 -0.96
N GLY A 98 16.17 -0.66 -1.19
CA GLY A 98 15.05 -1.46 -0.68
C GLY A 98 15.00 -1.50 0.85
N SER A 99 16.14 -1.56 1.53
CA SER A 99 16.18 -1.54 3.00
C SER A 99 15.71 -0.20 3.58
N ILE A 100 16.09 0.92 2.96
CA ILE A 100 15.61 2.26 3.35
C ILE A 100 14.11 2.39 3.09
N ALA A 101 13.65 2.03 1.89
CA ALA A 101 12.22 2.05 1.56
C ALA A 101 11.40 1.18 2.52
N ALA A 102 11.83 -0.05 2.77
CA ALA A 102 11.12 -0.97 3.65
C ALA A 102 11.05 -0.46 5.10
N LYS A 103 12.07 0.26 5.56
CA LYS A 103 12.04 0.88 6.89
C LYS A 103 10.99 1.99 7.00
N VAL A 104 10.86 2.83 5.97
CA VAL A 104 9.83 3.88 5.89
C VAL A 104 8.42 3.26 5.90
N PHE A 105 8.20 2.25 5.07
CA PHE A 105 6.92 1.53 5.03
C PHE A 105 6.60 0.84 6.35
N TYR A 106 7.59 0.19 6.95
CA TYR A 106 7.46 -0.46 8.25
C TYR A 106 7.00 0.52 9.34
N ASP A 107 7.64 1.68 9.46
CA ASP A 107 7.30 2.66 10.50
C ASP A 107 5.88 3.22 10.33
N ASN A 108 5.50 3.53 9.09
CA ASN A 108 4.20 4.11 8.78
C ASN A 108 3.07 3.08 8.91
N LEU A 109 3.23 1.85 8.39
CA LEU A 109 2.23 0.78 8.54
C LEU A 109 2.05 0.38 10.02
N ARG A 110 3.13 0.44 10.81
CA ARG A 110 3.08 0.21 12.26
C ARG A 110 2.21 1.24 12.98
N SER A 111 2.07 2.45 12.45
CA SER A 111 1.24 3.50 13.07
C SER A 111 -0.27 3.26 12.92
N ILE A 112 -0.70 2.51 11.90
CA ILE A 112 -2.11 2.28 11.57
C ILE A 112 -2.60 0.86 11.90
N TYR A 113 -1.71 -0.13 11.98
CA TYR A 113 -2.12 -1.51 12.24
C TYR A 113 -2.55 -1.70 13.71
N PRO A 114 -3.62 -2.47 14.02
CA PRO A 114 -4.23 -2.49 15.36
C PRO A 114 -3.32 -2.96 16.48
N ASN A 115 -2.32 -3.80 16.16
CA ASN A 115 -1.28 -4.19 17.09
C ASN A 115 0.10 -3.89 16.50
N PRO A 116 0.73 -2.75 16.85
CA PRO A 116 1.99 -2.32 16.24
C PRO A 116 3.16 -3.27 16.51
N ASN A 117 3.04 -4.20 17.45
CA ASN A 117 4.07 -5.20 17.72
C ASN A 117 4.03 -6.40 16.77
N LEU A 118 2.99 -6.49 15.94
CA LEU A 118 2.83 -7.52 14.90
C LEU A 118 3.14 -6.98 13.50
N VAL A 119 3.66 -5.76 13.40
CA VAL A 119 4.28 -5.29 12.16
C VAL A 119 5.76 -5.65 12.22
N THR A 120 6.25 -6.33 11.19
CA THR A 120 7.63 -6.79 11.09
C THR A 120 8.33 -6.23 9.86
N LEU A 121 9.65 -6.06 9.98
CA LEU A 121 10.55 -5.74 8.90
C LEU A 121 11.51 -6.92 8.72
N SER A 122 11.52 -7.52 7.53
CA SER A 122 12.34 -8.67 7.23
C SER A 122 13.03 -8.53 5.87
N SER A 123 13.83 -9.52 5.50
CA SER A 123 14.52 -9.52 4.21
C SER A 123 14.49 -10.91 3.56
N ASP A 124 14.42 -10.94 2.24
CA ASP A 124 14.48 -12.17 1.43
C ASP A 124 15.63 -12.07 0.41
N ARG A 125 16.19 -13.22 0.02
CA ARG A 125 17.22 -13.38 -1.01
C ARG A 125 16.69 -14.03 -2.29
N LEU A 126 15.51 -14.64 -2.25
CA LEU A 126 15.03 -15.55 -3.28
C LEU A 126 13.87 -15.00 -4.09
N ASN A 127 13.02 -14.14 -3.52
CA ASN A 127 11.90 -13.57 -4.26
C ASN A 127 12.38 -12.81 -5.51
N PRO A 128 11.94 -13.21 -6.72
CA PRO A 128 12.43 -12.64 -7.97
C PRO A 128 12.00 -11.18 -8.17
N GLN A 129 10.82 -10.76 -7.69
CA GLN A 129 10.41 -9.34 -7.80
C GLN A 129 11.29 -8.42 -6.96
N LEU A 130 11.84 -8.93 -5.84
CA LEU A 130 12.79 -8.17 -5.02
C LEU A 130 14.22 -8.23 -5.56
N ARG A 131 14.61 -9.35 -6.17
CA ARG A 131 15.99 -9.62 -6.60
C ARG A 131 16.30 -9.11 -8.01
N ASP A 132 15.35 -9.25 -8.93
CA ASP A 132 15.59 -9.12 -10.38
C ASP A 132 14.99 -7.82 -10.97
N THR A 133 14.40 -6.96 -10.13
CA THR A 133 13.92 -5.64 -10.52
C THR A 133 15.03 -4.59 -10.40
N ASP A 134 15.12 -3.68 -11.39
CA ASP A 134 16.16 -2.65 -11.45
C ASP A 134 15.94 -1.51 -10.43
N ALA A 135 14.67 -1.19 -10.15
CA ALA A 135 14.29 -0.23 -9.12
C ALA A 135 14.59 -0.75 -7.71
N ALA A 136 14.63 0.13 -6.71
CA ALA A 136 14.52 -0.33 -5.33
C ALA A 136 13.20 -1.11 -5.18
N ALA A 137 13.22 -2.28 -4.55
CA ALA A 137 12.05 -3.15 -4.49
C ALA A 137 11.73 -3.55 -3.05
N ILE A 138 10.44 -3.51 -2.72
CA ILE A 138 9.89 -4.00 -1.45
C ILE A 138 8.60 -4.78 -1.70
N MET A 139 8.26 -5.64 -0.74
CA MET A 139 7.01 -6.38 -0.69
C MET A 139 6.32 -6.12 0.64
N THR A 140 5.02 -5.86 0.61
CA THR A 140 4.20 -5.74 1.81
C THR A 140 3.19 -6.87 1.85
N ASP A 141 3.27 -7.71 2.86
CA ASP A 141 2.22 -8.65 3.21
C ASP A 141 1.25 -7.92 4.16
N LEU A 142 0.13 -7.43 3.61
CA LEU A 142 -0.84 -6.59 4.31
C LEU A 142 -1.83 -7.42 5.12
N GLY A 143 -1.33 -8.20 6.07
CA GLY A 143 -2.15 -9.11 6.87
C GLY A 143 -2.19 -10.53 6.33
N TYR A 144 -2.82 -11.40 7.11
CA TYR A 144 -2.99 -12.82 6.79
C TYR A 144 -4.35 -13.09 6.14
N ARG A 145 -4.38 -13.61 4.91
CA ARG A 145 -5.61 -13.91 4.14
C ARG A 145 -6.49 -14.98 4.75
N ASP A 146 -5.91 -15.84 5.58
CA ASP A 146 -6.62 -16.87 6.35
C ASP A 146 -7.03 -16.41 7.76
N ASN A 147 -6.69 -15.18 8.16
CA ASN A 147 -7.07 -14.59 9.44
C ASN A 147 -8.21 -13.57 9.30
N TYR A 148 -9.36 -13.87 9.91
CA TYR A 148 -10.55 -13.02 9.80
C TYR A 148 -10.34 -11.58 10.29
N ALA A 149 -9.53 -11.38 11.34
CA ALA A 149 -9.31 -10.06 11.91
C ALA A 149 -8.44 -9.18 11.00
N ASP A 150 -7.41 -9.76 10.37
CA ASP A 150 -6.56 -9.02 9.43
C ASP A 150 -7.33 -8.65 8.16
N VAL A 151 -8.10 -9.60 7.61
CA VAL A 151 -8.90 -9.34 6.41
C VAL A 151 -9.99 -8.31 6.67
N THR A 152 -10.70 -8.39 7.80
CA THR A 152 -11.70 -7.39 8.18
C THR A 152 -11.05 -6.02 8.37
N TRP A 153 -9.90 -5.96 9.05
CA TRP A 153 -9.17 -4.71 9.22
C TRP A 153 -8.75 -4.10 7.88
N LEU A 154 -8.20 -4.91 6.97
CA LEU A 154 -7.80 -4.43 5.64
C LEU A 154 -8.99 -3.88 4.86
N HIS A 155 -10.10 -4.61 4.84
CA HIS A 155 -11.33 -4.19 4.17
C HIS A 155 -11.88 -2.87 4.74
N ASP A 156 -11.98 -2.78 6.08
CA ASP A 156 -12.59 -1.63 6.75
C ASP A 156 -11.68 -0.38 6.77
N ASN A 157 -10.39 -0.53 6.48
CA ASN A 157 -9.39 0.55 6.54
C ASN A 157 -8.69 0.76 5.19
N LEU A 158 -9.31 0.35 4.08
CA LEU A 158 -8.72 0.39 2.74
C LEU A 158 -8.13 1.77 2.39
N ASP A 159 -8.88 2.84 2.64
CA ASP A 159 -8.44 4.22 2.35
C ASP A 159 -7.25 4.65 3.21
N GLU A 160 -7.26 4.31 4.51
CA GLU A 160 -6.17 4.66 5.44
C GLU A 160 -4.89 3.87 5.11
N ILE A 161 -5.03 2.61 4.70
CA ILE A 161 -3.92 1.78 4.22
C ILE A 161 -3.34 2.37 2.93
N ALA A 162 -4.19 2.69 1.95
CA ALA A 162 -3.74 3.28 0.69
C ALA A 162 -3.05 4.64 0.89
N LYS A 163 -3.64 5.52 1.70
CA LYS A 163 -3.04 6.78 2.14
C LYS A 163 -1.66 6.56 2.76
N THR A 164 -1.55 5.61 3.67
CA THR A 164 -0.30 5.31 4.38
C THR A 164 0.78 4.77 3.45
N LEU A 165 0.42 3.87 2.52
CA LEU A 165 1.33 3.36 1.50
C LEU A 165 1.85 4.49 0.61
N VAL A 166 0.98 5.39 0.13
CA VAL A 166 1.40 6.50 -0.72
C VAL A 166 2.20 7.55 0.05
N MET A 167 1.88 7.79 1.32
CA MET A 167 2.71 8.63 2.21
C MET A 167 4.11 8.05 2.37
N SER A 168 4.24 6.72 2.54
CA SER A 168 5.55 6.05 2.58
C SER A 168 6.31 6.13 1.25
N ILE A 169 5.61 6.04 0.10
CA ILE A 169 6.23 6.28 -1.21
C ILE A 169 6.75 7.71 -1.29
N ALA A 170 5.91 8.71 -0.97
CA ALA A 170 6.29 10.11 -1.03
C ALA A 170 7.48 10.44 -0.12
N GLU A 171 7.50 9.89 1.10
CA GLU A 171 8.60 10.04 2.05
C GLU A 171 9.89 9.40 1.52
N TYR A 172 9.82 8.20 0.96
CA TYR A 172 10.99 7.53 0.36
C TYR A 172 11.53 8.28 -0.86
N LEU A 173 10.65 8.82 -1.69
CA LEU A 173 10.99 9.57 -2.90
C LEU A 173 11.33 11.04 -2.64
N GLU A 174 11.26 11.48 -1.37
CA GLU A 174 11.50 12.86 -0.93
C GLU A 174 10.61 13.90 -1.66
N VAL A 175 9.36 13.54 -1.94
CA VAL A 175 8.35 14.43 -2.55
C VAL A 175 7.20 14.74 -1.58
N PRO A 176 6.49 15.87 -1.75
CA PRO A 176 5.35 16.18 -0.90
C PRO A 176 4.20 15.17 -1.06
N PHE A 177 3.72 14.62 0.05
CA PHE A 177 2.45 13.90 0.09
C PHE A 177 1.27 14.89 0.10
N VAL A 178 0.23 14.62 -0.69
CA VAL A 178 -1.01 15.41 -0.74
C VAL A 178 -2.19 14.52 -0.35
N ASP A 179 -2.83 14.86 0.77
CA ASP A 179 -4.04 14.20 1.24
C ASP A 179 -5.27 14.69 0.46
N VAL A 180 -5.92 13.80 -0.30
CA VAL A 180 -7.14 14.12 -1.07
C VAL A 180 -8.41 14.16 -0.22
N GLN A 181 -8.36 13.67 1.03
CA GLN A 181 -9.48 13.70 1.98
C GLN A 181 -9.41 14.91 2.94
N ALA A 182 -8.29 15.62 2.97
CA ALA A 182 -8.16 16.83 3.76
C ALA A 182 -8.94 17.98 3.08
N PRO A 183 -9.79 18.73 3.82
CA PRO A 183 -10.36 19.95 3.27
C PRO A 183 -9.23 20.89 2.86
N PRO A 184 -9.36 21.65 1.74
CA PRO A 184 -8.31 22.56 1.31
C PRO A 184 -7.91 23.50 2.45
N ALA A 185 -6.61 23.57 2.74
CA ALA A 185 -6.05 24.51 3.70
C ALA A 185 -6.44 25.94 3.26
N GLY A 186 -7.46 26.50 3.91
CA GLY A 186 -8.07 27.78 3.50
C GLY A 186 -9.59 27.86 3.61
N SER A 187 -10.27 26.75 3.93
CA SER A 187 -11.72 26.76 4.20
C SER A 187 -12.04 27.39 5.56
N GLN A 188 -11.70 28.67 5.77
CA GLN A 188 -12.30 29.42 6.87
C GLN A 188 -13.80 29.50 6.59
N SER A 189 -14.60 28.92 7.47
CA SER A 189 -16.04 29.08 7.48
C SER A 189 -16.34 30.58 7.50
N ILE A 190 -16.75 31.16 6.37
CA ILE A 190 -17.36 32.48 6.35
C ILE A 190 -18.69 32.32 7.09
N SER A 191 -18.68 32.66 8.38
CA SER A 191 -19.89 32.83 9.16
C SER A 191 -20.63 34.04 8.59
N PHE A 192 -21.65 33.79 7.78
CA PHE A 192 -22.65 34.80 7.47
C PHE A 192 -23.47 35.02 8.75
N SER A 193 -23.01 35.94 9.60
CA SER A 193 -23.92 36.58 10.55
C SER A 193 -24.94 37.35 9.73
N SER A 194 -26.19 36.86 9.73
CA SER A 194 -27.31 37.59 9.12
C SER A 194 -27.84 38.60 10.15
N PRO A 195 -27.78 39.92 9.89
CA PRO A 195 -28.65 40.85 10.58
C PRO A 195 -29.89 41.09 9.70
N LEU A 196 -31.08 40.77 10.22
CA LEU A 196 -32.38 41.41 9.95
C LEU A 196 -33.52 40.38 10.14
N GLN A 197 -33.97 40.22 11.38
CA GLN A 197 -35.39 40.02 11.60
C GLN A 197 -36.04 41.41 11.60
N ALA A 198 -36.79 41.70 10.53
CA ALA A 198 -37.73 42.80 10.50
C ALA A 198 -39.14 42.24 10.26
N LYS A 199 -40.00 42.44 11.28
CA LYS A 199 -41.47 42.45 11.29
C LYS A 199 -42.20 41.14 10.96
N LEU A 200 -43.05 40.72 11.90
CA LEU A 200 -44.52 40.80 11.76
C LEU A 200 -45.20 40.54 13.12
N TRP A 201 -46.12 41.46 13.46
CA TRP A 201 -46.99 41.60 14.65
C TRP A 201 -46.33 42.15 15.91
#